data_AF-A0A4U8YXY2-F1
#
_entry.id   AF-A0A4U8YXY2-F1
#
_cell.length_a   1.000
_cell.length_b   1.000
_cell.length_c   1.000
_cell.angle_alpha   90.00
_cell.angle_beta   90.00
_cell.angle_gamma   90.00
#
_symmetry.space_group_name_H-M   'P 1'
#
loop_
_entity.id
_entity.type
_entity.pdbx_description
1 polymer ?
#
loop_
_entity_poly.entity_id
_entity_poly.type
_entity_poly.pdbx_seq_one_letter_code
_entity_poly.pdbx_strand_id
1 'polypeptide(L)'
;MSTAEKRDETIQTMSENLAAFAVDREDLKLLLATLPEDDTIKTVTVEYELQILKIISAGWAVSVYMDGKKEKDALAERFWLIIREFSKTLSETLHLTTGADVDYFETLKQRFDTYLAAIKKAGKGEPTQAVGPEFARLCDCPDNPFVTLNGARIFHLTVTAVQEYVAAVTIVPEST
;
A
#
# COMPACT_ATOMS: atom_id res chain seq x y z
N MET A 1 -32.09 2.99 6.75
CA MET A 1 -30.81 2.42 6.30
C MET A 1 -30.86 2.37 4.79
N SER A 2 -30.17 3.31 4.13
CA SER A 2 -30.03 3.29 2.67
C SER A 2 -29.09 2.14 2.32
N THR A 3 -29.60 1.11 1.65
CA THR A 3 -28.74 0.15 0.95
C THR A 3 -28.09 0.94 -0.17
N ALA A 4 -26.84 1.39 0.03
CA ALA A 4 -26.07 1.93 -1.08
C ALA A 4 -26.05 0.87 -2.19
N GLU A 5 -26.52 1.22 -3.38
CA GLU A 5 -26.47 0.32 -4.53
C GLU A 5 -25.02 -0.07 -4.78
N LYS A 6 -24.74 -1.38 -4.79
CA LYS A 6 -23.41 -1.87 -5.17
C LYS A 6 -23.16 -1.51 -6.62
N ARG A 7 -21.94 -1.06 -6.91
CA ARG A 7 -21.52 -0.75 -8.27
C ARG A 7 -21.03 -2.02 -8.95
N ASP A 8 -21.53 -2.27 -10.16
CA ASP A 8 -21.04 -3.37 -10.98
C ASP A 8 -19.75 -2.94 -11.67
N GLU A 9 -18.67 -3.68 -11.46
CA GLU A 9 -17.37 -3.42 -12.09
C GLU A 9 -16.72 -4.71 -12.56
N THR A 10 -15.90 -4.64 -13.61
CA THR A 10 -15.10 -5.78 -14.06
C THR A 10 -13.86 -5.96 -13.18
N ILE A 11 -13.24 -7.14 -13.22
CA ILE A 11 -11.94 -7.36 -12.55
C ILE A 11 -10.90 -6.36 -13.08
N GLN A 12 -10.92 -6.06 -14.38
CA GLN A 12 -10.04 -5.06 -14.98
C GLN A 12 -10.18 -3.71 -14.28
N THR A 13 -11.37 -3.11 -14.30
CA THR A 13 -11.62 -1.79 -13.73
C THR A 13 -11.30 -1.75 -12.24
N MET A 14 -11.69 -2.81 -11.52
CA MET A 14 -11.40 -2.89 -10.09
C MET A 14 -9.89 -2.94 -9.81
N SER A 15 -9.12 -3.71 -10.59
CA SER A 15 -7.66 -3.80 -10.45
C SER A 15 -6.95 -2.48 -10.79
N GLU A 16 -7.41 -1.78 -11.83
CA GLU A 16 -6.90 -0.47 -12.25
C GLU A 16 -7.16 0.60 -11.19
N ASN A 17 -8.37 0.65 -10.64
CA ASN A 17 -8.74 1.59 -9.58
C ASN A 17 -7.94 1.34 -8.30
N LEU A 18 -7.78 0.08 -7.88
CA LEU A 18 -6.98 -0.28 -6.71
C LEU A 18 -5.50 0.07 -6.88
N ALA A 19 -4.94 -0.19 -8.07
CA ALA A 19 -3.56 0.13 -8.37
C ALA A 19 -3.34 1.65 -8.44
N ALA A 20 -4.25 2.39 -9.09
CA ALA A 20 -4.21 3.85 -9.15
C ALA A 20 -4.27 4.47 -7.74
N PHE A 21 -5.18 3.98 -6.90
CA PHE A 21 -5.25 4.37 -5.49
C PHE A 21 -3.93 4.10 -4.75
N ALA A 22 -3.34 2.91 -4.94
CA ALA A 22 -2.12 2.51 -4.25
C ALA A 22 -0.89 3.36 -4.61
N VAL A 23 -0.78 3.80 -5.86
CA VAL A 23 0.35 4.64 -6.33
C VAL A 23 0.12 6.15 -6.14
N ASP A 24 -1.12 6.54 -5.81
CA ASP A 24 -1.46 7.93 -5.54
C ASP A 24 -0.76 8.47 -4.27
N ARG A 25 -0.32 9.74 -4.35
CA ARG A 25 0.49 10.40 -3.32
C ARG A 25 -0.25 11.49 -2.54
N GLU A 26 -1.55 11.71 -2.76
CA GLU A 26 -2.26 12.81 -2.08
C GLU A 26 -2.29 12.61 -0.56
N ASP A 27 -2.63 11.39 -0.11
CA ASP A 27 -2.64 11.04 1.31
C ASP A 27 -1.27 11.21 1.97
N LEU A 28 -0.19 10.91 1.23
CA LEU A 28 1.18 11.00 1.73
C LEU A 28 1.53 12.44 2.06
N LYS A 29 1.17 13.39 1.20
CA LYS A 29 1.41 14.82 1.43
C LYS A 29 0.73 15.30 2.72
N LEU A 30 -0.50 14.84 2.95
CA LEU A 30 -1.25 15.19 4.16
C LEU A 30 -0.59 14.62 5.43
N LEU A 31 -0.06 13.39 5.36
CA LEU A 31 0.65 12.75 6.47
C LEU A 31 2.00 13.42 6.74
N LEU A 32 2.78 13.71 5.70
CA LEU A 32 4.07 14.40 5.83
C LEU A 32 3.92 15.79 6.46
N ALA A 33 2.83 16.51 6.15
CA ALA A 33 2.53 17.80 6.77
C ALA A 33 2.26 17.74 8.28
N THR A 34 2.10 16.54 8.85
CA THR A 34 1.95 16.34 10.31
C THR A 34 3.27 16.09 11.03
N LEU A 35 4.37 15.89 10.30
CA LEU A 35 5.68 15.70 10.90
C LEU A 35 6.16 17.04 11.49
N PRO A 36 6.79 17.02 12.68
CA PRO A 36 7.42 18.21 13.21
C PRO A 36 8.61 18.62 12.33
N GLU A 37 8.92 19.91 12.30
CA GLU A 37 10.19 20.42 11.76
C GLU A 37 11.32 19.95 12.69
N ASP A 38 11.89 18.81 12.35
CA ASP A 38 12.94 18.14 13.12
C ASP A 38 14.02 17.64 12.14
N ASP A 39 15.22 18.19 12.25
CA ASP A 39 16.36 17.87 11.38
C ASP A 39 16.80 16.40 11.47
N THR A 40 16.34 15.66 12.49
CA THR A 40 16.59 14.22 12.61
C THR A 40 15.66 13.39 11.72
N ILE A 41 14.54 13.95 11.26
CA ILE A 41 13.59 13.28 10.38
C ILE A 41 13.97 13.51 8.91
N LYS A 42 14.37 12.43 8.24
CA LYS A 42 14.63 12.44 6.80
C LYS A 42 13.31 12.37 6.03
N THR A 43 12.63 13.50 5.83
CA THR A 43 11.30 13.57 5.19
C THR A 43 11.22 12.84 3.85
N VAL A 44 12.28 12.91 3.03
CA VAL A 44 12.36 12.17 1.76
C VAL A 44 12.33 10.66 1.96
N THR A 45 13.02 10.14 2.98
CA THR A 45 12.97 8.72 3.35
C THR A 45 11.60 8.34 3.86
N VAL A 46 10.97 9.19 4.69
CA VAL A 46 9.62 8.94 5.20
C VAL A 46 8.60 8.90 4.05
N GLU A 47 8.65 9.84 3.11
CA GLU A 47 7.77 9.84 1.92
C GLU A 47 7.95 8.56 1.10
N TYR A 48 9.20 8.16 0.86
CA TYR A 48 9.52 6.96 0.08
C TYR A 48 8.99 5.69 0.73
N GLU A 49 9.23 5.50 2.04
CA GLU A 49 8.72 4.34 2.76
C GLU A 49 7.19 4.40 2.92
N LEU A 50 6.57 5.59 3.03
CA LEU A 50 5.10 5.70 3.07
C LEU A 50 4.48 5.22 1.76
N GLN A 51 5.09 5.56 0.62
CA GLN A 51 4.63 5.11 -0.70
C GLN A 51 4.73 3.60 -0.84
N ILE A 52 5.85 3.01 -0.43
CA ILE A 52 6.02 1.57 -0.42
C ILE A 52 4.97 0.93 0.48
N LEU A 53 4.81 1.44 1.71
CA LEU A 53 3.84 0.92 2.68
C LEU A 53 2.41 0.98 2.14
N LYS A 54 2.00 2.07 1.47
CA LYS A 54 0.67 2.17 0.83
C LYS A 54 0.47 1.08 -0.23
N ILE A 55 1.44 0.88 -1.13
CA ILE A 55 1.35 -0.14 -2.19
C ILE A 55 1.21 -1.54 -1.62
N ILE A 56 2.08 -1.93 -0.69
CA ILE A 56 2.06 -3.28 -0.10
C ILE A 56 0.82 -3.50 0.77
N SER A 57 0.34 -2.46 1.46
CA SER A 57 -0.88 -2.53 2.27
C SER A 57 -2.11 -2.75 1.40
N ALA A 58 -2.18 -2.10 0.24
CA ALA A 58 -3.28 -2.30 -0.70
C ALA A 58 -3.27 -3.74 -1.25
N GLY A 59 -2.14 -4.24 -1.72
CA GLY A 59 -2.04 -5.62 -2.24
C GLY A 59 -2.31 -6.69 -1.17
N TRP A 60 -1.85 -6.46 0.06
CA TRP A 60 -2.17 -7.30 1.21
C TRP A 60 -3.68 -7.28 1.53
N ALA A 61 -4.28 -6.08 1.61
CA ALA A 61 -5.70 -5.91 1.90
C ALA A 61 -6.60 -6.57 0.85
N VAL A 62 -6.26 -6.45 -0.45
CA VAL A 62 -6.98 -7.16 -1.52
C VAL A 62 -7.00 -8.67 -1.24
N SER A 63 -5.85 -9.24 -0.87
CA SER A 63 -5.74 -10.67 -0.59
C SER A 63 -6.56 -11.10 0.64
N VAL A 64 -6.67 -10.23 1.65
CA VAL A 64 -7.43 -10.48 2.88
C VAL A 64 -8.94 -10.35 2.66
N TYR A 65 -9.40 -9.26 2.04
CA TYR A 65 -10.83 -8.98 1.90
C TYR A 65 -11.51 -9.70 0.74
N MET A 66 -10.72 -10.27 -0.18
CA MET A 66 -11.21 -11.17 -1.22
C MET A 66 -11.13 -12.64 -0.81
N ASP A 67 -10.74 -12.95 0.43
CA ASP A 67 -10.62 -14.33 0.87
C ASP A 67 -11.93 -15.11 0.73
N GLY A 68 -11.84 -16.33 0.17
CA GLY A 68 -13.01 -17.16 -0.16
C GLY A 68 -13.79 -16.76 -1.42
N LYS A 69 -13.46 -15.66 -2.11
CA LYS A 69 -14.08 -15.28 -3.39
C LYS A 69 -13.33 -15.91 -4.57
N LYS A 70 -14.07 -16.35 -5.59
CA LYS A 70 -13.49 -16.99 -6.80
C LYS A 70 -12.64 -16.02 -7.64
N GLU A 71 -12.89 -14.73 -7.53
CA GLU A 71 -12.21 -13.66 -8.27
C GLU A 71 -10.89 -13.22 -7.61
N LYS A 72 -10.58 -13.71 -6.41
CA LYS A 72 -9.41 -13.30 -5.61
C LYS A 72 -8.12 -13.36 -6.40
N ASP A 73 -7.80 -14.53 -6.96
CA ASP A 73 -6.51 -14.77 -7.60
C ASP A 73 -6.36 -13.91 -8.86
N ALA A 74 -7.42 -13.82 -9.67
CA ALA A 74 -7.43 -13.00 -10.87
C ALA A 74 -7.30 -11.50 -10.56
N LEU A 75 -7.97 -11.01 -9.51
CA LEU A 75 -7.87 -9.61 -9.09
C LEU A 75 -6.47 -9.29 -8.53
N ALA A 76 -5.94 -10.15 -7.66
CA ALA A 76 -4.63 -9.97 -7.05
C ALA A 76 -3.51 -10.03 -8.10
N GLU A 77 -3.58 -10.98 -9.04
CA GLU A 77 -2.62 -11.08 -10.14
C GLU A 77 -2.61 -9.82 -11.00
N ARG A 78 -3.79 -9.35 -11.43
CA ARG A 78 -3.89 -8.12 -12.24
C ARG A 78 -3.40 -6.88 -11.49
N PHE A 79 -3.74 -6.74 -10.21
CA PHE A 79 -3.21 -5.67 -9.36
C PHE A 79 -1.67 -5.67 -9.36
N TRP A 80 -1.05 -6.82 -9.08
CA TRP A 80 0.42 -6.91 -9.02
C TRP A 80 1.10 -6.77 -10.38
N LEU A 81 0.45 -7.15 -11.48
CA LEU A 81 0.94 -6.87 -12.84
C LEU A 81 1.01 -5.36 -13.10
N ILE A 82 -0.02 -4.61 -12.73
CA ILE A 82 -0.04 -3.14 -12.88
C ILE A 82 1.06 -2.51 -12.01
N ILE A 83 1.20 -2.94 -10.76
CA ILE A 83 2.26 -2.44 -9.85
C ILE A 83 3.66 -2.79 -10.37
N ARG A 84 3.84 -3.97 -10.98
CA ARG A 84 5.12 -4.36 -11.59
C ARG A 84 5.48 -3.44 -12.76
N GLU A 85 4.53 -3.11 -13.63
CA GLU A 85 4.77 -2.21 -14.76
C GLU A 85 5.06 -0.77 -14.29
N PHE A 86 4.31 -0.29 -13.29
CA PHE A 86 4.61 0.97 -12.61
C PHE A 86 6.03 0.99 -12.04
N SER A 87 6.42 -0.09 -11.34
CA SER A 87 7.74 -0.21 -10.73
C SER A 87 8.85 -0.18 -11.77
N LYS A 88 8.66 -0.86 -12.91
CA LYS A 88 9.62 -0.84 -14.02
C LYS A 88 9.83 0.57 -14.56
N THR A 89 8.74 1.29 -14.83
CA THR A 89 8.79 2.69 -15.30
C THR A 89 9.54 3.58 -14.30
N LEU A 90 9.31 3.38 -12.99
CA LEU A 90 9.98 4.14 -11.95
C LEU A 90 11.49 3.83 -11.87
N SER A 91 11.87 2.56 -11.92
CA SER A 91 13.28 2.12 -11.93
C SER A 91 14.03 2.71 -13.13
N GLU A 92 13.44 2.63 -14.33
CA GLU A 92 14.02 3.21 -15.55
C GLU A 92 14.19 4.74 -15.43
N THR A 93 13.19 5.42 -14.88
CA THR A 93 13.25 6.88 -14.67
C THR A 93 14.35 7.26 -13.69
N LEU A 94 14.49 6.51 -12.58
CA LEU A 94 15.56 6.74 -11.59
C LEU A 94 16.94 6.51 -12.19
N HIS A 95 17.12 5.45 -12.98
CA HIS A 95 18.37 5.18 -13.68
C HIS A 95 18.75 6.32 -14.63
N LEU A 96 17.80 6.78 -15.46
CA LEU A 96 18.04 7.86 -16.41
C LEU A 96 18.35 9.21 -15.75
N THR A 97 17.77 9.49 -14.57
CA THR A 97 17.89 10.80 -13.90
C THR A 97 19.03 10.88 -12.90
N THR A 98 19.36 9.77 -12.21
CA THR A 98 20.34 9.74 -11.12
C THR A 98 21.52 8.80 -11.38
N GLY A 99 21.44 7.96 -12.40
CA GLY A 99 22.38 6.85 -12.63
C GLY A 99 22.24 5.70 -11.64
N ALA A 100 21.29 5.78 -10.69
CA ALA A 100 21.09 4.73 -9.70
C ALA A 100 20.39 3.51 -10.33
N ASP A 101 20.96 2.33 -10.11
CA ASP A 101 20.36 1.06 -10.52
C ASP A 101 19.54 0.49 -9.35
N VAL A 102 18.29 0.95 -9.24
CA VAL A 102 17.37 0.57 -8.17
C VAL A 102 16.24 -0.25 -8.77
N ASP A 103 16.12 -1.51 -8.35
CA ASP A 103 14.94 -2.32 -8.64
C ASP A 103 13.84 -2.02 -7.62
N TYR A 104 12.90 -1.15 -8.02
CA TYR A 104 11.78 -0.78 -7.17
C TYR A 104 10.86 -1.96 -6.85
N PHE A 105 10.67 -2.91 -7.78
CA PHE A 105 9.77 -4.04 -7.56
C PHE A 105 10.36 -5.04 -6.57
N GLU A 106 11.67 -5.32 -6.65
CA GLU A 106 12.35 -6.12 -5.63
C GLU A 106 12.33 -5.43 -4.26
N THR A 107 12.43 -4.10 -4.22
CA THR A 107 12.28 -3.34 -2.96
C THR A 107 10.88 -3.53 -2.36
N LEU A 108 9.82 -3.47 -3.18
CA LEU A 108 8.45 -3.73 -2.72
C LEU A 108 8.32 -5.15 -2.13
N LYS A 109 8.88 -6.17 -2.77
CA LYS A 109 8.85 -7.56 -2.25
C LYS A 109 9.54 -7.68 -0.89
N GLN A 110 10.75 -7.14 -0.77
CA GLN A 110 11.51 -7.16 0.48
C GLN A 110 10.77 -6.47 1.61
N ARG A 111 10.13 -5.32 1.31
CA ARG A 111 9.31 -4.59 2.28
C ARG A 111 8.06 -5.37 2.64
N PHE A 112 7.37 -5.97 1.68
CA PHE A 112 6.22 -6.84 1.93
C PHE A 112 6.57 -7.97 2.90
N ASP A 113 7.67 -8.68 2.67
CA ASP A 113 8.15 -9.75 3.55
C ASP A 113 8.48 -9.25 4.96
N THR A 114 9.09 -8.07 5.06
CA THR A 114 9.43 -7.42 6.33
C THR A 114 8.19 -7.13 7.16
N TYR A 115 7.18 -6.47 6.59
CA TYR A 115 5.95 -6.15 7.31
C TYR A 115 5.12 -7.40 7.61
N LEU A 116 5.09 -8.38 6.70
CA LEU A 116 4.41 -9.65 6.94
C LEU A 116 5.04 -10.41 8.13
N ALA A 117 6.37 -10.41 8.24
CA ALA A 117 7.07 -10.99 9.38
C ALA A 117 6.74 -10.25 10.68
N ALA A 118 6.69 -8.91 10.66
CA ALA A 118 6.31 -8.10 11.81
C ALA A 118 4.87 -8.40 12.28
N ILE A 119 3.91 -8.45 11.36
CA ILE A 119 2.51 -8.79 11.65
C ILE A 119 2.39 -10.20 12.23
N LYS A 120 3.07 -11.19 11.62
CA LYS A 120 3.09 -12.58 12.13
C LYS A 120 3.66 -12.66 13.55
N LYS A 121 4.72 -11.91 13.84
CA LYS A 121 5.36 -11.86 15.17
C LYS A 121 4.44 -11.26 16.23
N ALA A 122 3.61 -10.27 15.88
CA ALA A 122 2.63 -9.68 16.78
C ALA A 122 1.47 -10.65 17.12
N GLY A 123 1.30 -11.74 16.38
CA GLY A 123 0.33 -12.79 16.68
C GLY A 123 -1.11 -12.34 16.43
N LYS A 124 -1.98 -12.47 17.43
CA LYS A 124 -3.42 -12.14 17.33
C LYS A 124 -3.73 -10.65 17.54
N GLY A 125 -2.72 -9.80 17.68
CA GLY A 125 -2.90 -8.34 17.79
C GLY A 125 -3.38 -7.71 16.48
N GLU A 126 -3.84 -6.46 16.55
CA GLU A 126 -4.16 -5.71 15.33
C GLU A 126 -2.89 -5.46 14.50
N PRO A 127 -2.88 -5.76 13.19
CA PRO A 127 -1.71 -5.58 12.32
C PRO A 127 -1.10 -4.16 12.39
N THR A 128 -1.94 -3.14 12.58
CA THR A 128 -1.54 -1.74 12.75
C THR A 128 -0.52 -1.54 13.88
N GLN A 129 -0.62 -2.31 14.98
CA GLN A 129 0.30 -2.21 16.12
C GLN A 129 1.71 -2.73 15.79
N ALA A 130 1.83 -3.62 14.81
CA ALA A 130 3.12 -4.15 14.36
C ALA A 130 3.77 -3.27 13.28
N VAL A 131 2.94 -2.65 12.42
CA VAL A 131 3.40 -1.93 11.23
C VAL A 131 4.06 -0.60 11.57
N GLY A 132 3.49 0.18 12.49
CA GLY A 132 4.03 1.50 12.85
C GLY A 132 5.51 1.45 13.30
N PRO A 133 5.86 0.62 14.29
CA PRO A 133 7.24 0.50 14.75
C PRO A 133 8.20 -0.01 13.67
N GLU A 134 7.76 -0.96 12.85
CA GLU A 134 8.59 -1.48 11.75
C GLU A 134 8.83 -0.40 10.68
N PHE A 135 7.82 0.41 10.37
CA PHE A 135 7.94 1.56 9.49
C PHE A 135 8.95 2.59 10.03
N ALA A 136 8.86 2.94 11.31
CA ALA A 136 9.79 3.87 11.94
C ALA A 136 11.24 3.37 11.88
N ARG A 137 11.45 2.06 12.05
CA ARG A 137 12.76 1.41 11.90
C ARG A 137 13.30 1.51 10.47
N LEU A 138 12.46 1.29 9.46
CA LEU A 138 12.85 1.41 8.04
C LEU A 138 13.15 2.85 7.63
N CYS A 139 12.51 3.81 8.29
CA CYS A 139 12.79 5.24 8.15
C CYS A 139 14.03 5.72 8.93
N ASP A 140 14.78 4.84 9.59
CA ASP A 140 15.94 5.19 10.43
C ASP A 140 15.56 6.12 11.61
N CYS A 141 14.31 6.01 12.08
CA CYS A 141 13.73 6.84 13.14
C CYS A 141 12.96 5.99 14.18
N PRO A 142 13.53 4.91 14.74
CA PRO A 142 12.79 3.89 15.50
C PRO A 142 12.06 4.41 16.74
N ASP A 143 12.58 5.46 17.38
CA ASP A 143 12.01 6.03 18.61
C ASP A 143 11.15 7.28 18.33
N ASN A 144 10.93 7.64 17.06
CA ASN A 144 10.14 8.81 16.72
C ASN A 144 8.63 8.47 16.69
N PRO A 145 7.82 9.01 17.61
CA PRO A 145 6.40 8.68 17.70
C PRO A 145 5.59 9.21 16.52
N PHE A 146 6.00 10.34 15.90
CA PHE A 146 5.31 10.91 14.74
C PHE A 146 5.53 10.06 13.49
N VAL A 147 6.75 9.56 13.27
CA VAL A 147 7.05 8.64 12.16
C VAL A 147 6.32 7.31 12.35
N THR A 148 6.36 6.76 13.56
CA THR A 148 5.62 5.54 13.93
C THR A 148 4.12 5.68 13.66
N LEU A 149 3.52 6.80 14.10
CA LEU A 149 2.10 7.07 13.92
C LEU A 149 1.73 7.23 12.44
N ASN A 150 2.57 7.91 11.64
CA ASN A 150 2.32 8.06 10.21
C ASN A 150 2.32 6.72 9.47
N GLY A 151 3.26 5.82 9.79
CA GLY A 151 3.28 4.45 9.26
C GLY A 151 2.03 3.66 9.62
N ALA A 152 1.63 3.68 10.90
CA ALA A 152 0.42 3.02 11.35
C ALA A 152 -0.84 3.60 10.67
N ARG A 153 -0.89 4.92 10.50
CA ARG A 153 -2.03 5.62 9.92
C ARG A 153 -2.19 5.34 8.44
N ILE A 154 -1.12 5.38 7.64
CA ILE A 154 -1.23 5.06 6.20
C ILE A 154 -1.66 3.61 5.99
N PHE A 155 -1.13 2.68 6.79
CA PHE A 155 -1.54 1.28 6.75
C PHE A 155 -3.04 1.13 7.03
N HIS A 156 -3.51 1.71 8.14
CA HIS A 156 -4.91 1.63 8.53
C HIS A 156 -5.84 2.26 7.48
N LEU A 157 -5.54 3.47 7.00
CA LEU A 157 -6.34 4.16 5.99
C LEU A 157 -6.41 3.36 4.69
N THR A 158 -5.27 2.80 4.25
CA THR A 158 -5.20 1.99 3.03
C THR A 158 -6.04 0.73 3.15
N VAL A 159 -5.88 -0.02 4.25
CA VAL A 159 -6.61 -1.26 4.50
C VAL A 159 -8.11 -1.01 4.56
N THR A 160 -8.54 0.03 5.27
CA THR A 160 -9.95 0.42 5.38
C THR A 160 -10.53 0.84 4.02
N ALA A 161 -9.80 1.66 3.25
CA ALA A 161 -10.26 2.09 1.92
C ALA A 161 -10.45 0.90 0.95
N VAL A 162 -9.52 -0.06 0.95
CA VAL A 162 -9.65 -1.28 0.15
C VAL A 162 -10.83 -2.11 0.61
N GLN A 163 -11.03 -2.25 1.93
CA GLN A 163 -12.18 -2.97 2.49
C GLN A 163 -13.51 -2.37 2.03
N GLU A 164 -13.65 -1.05 2.16
CA GLU A 164 -14.86 -0.32 1.78
C GLU A 164 -15.14 -0.45 0.29
N TYR A 165 -14.10 -0.31 -0.55
CA TYR A 165 -14.23 -0.44 -1.99
C TYR A 165 -14.62 -1.86 -2.41
N VAL A 166 -13.96 -2.89 -1.88
CA VAL A 166 -14.30 -4.31 -2.13
C VAL A 166 -15.73 -4.64 -1.66
N ALA A 167 -16.22 -4.00 -0.61
CA ALA A 167 -17.58 -4.18 -0.11
C ALA A 167 -18.64 -3.47 -0.99
N ALA A 168 -18.28 -2.35 -1.60
CA ALA A 168 -19.14 -1.52 -2.43
C ALA A 168 -19.27 -1.99 -3.89
N VAL A 169 -18.43 -2.94 -4.33
CA VAL A 169 -18.37 -3.42 -5.71
C VAL A 169 -18.91 -4.86 -5.83
N THR A 170 -19.68 -5.11 -6.87
CA THR A 170 -20.01 -6.46 -7.36
C THR A 170 -19.22 -6.71 -8.63
N ILE A 171 -18.46 -7.80 -8.66
CA ILE A 171 -17.65 -8.13 -9.85
C ILE A 171 -18.54 -8.78 -10.91
N VAL A 172 -18.57 -8.19 -12.10
CA VAL A 172 -19.31 -8.69 -13.27
C VAL A 172 -18.35 -9.16 -14.37
N PRO A 173 -18.77 -10.07 -15.26
CA PRO A 173 -17.96 -10.49 -16.41
C PRO A 173 -17.59 -9.31 -17.32
N GLU A 174 -16.44 -9.40 -17.99
CA GLU A 174 -16.08 -8.45 -19.05
C GLU A 174 -17.07 -8.60 -20.22
N SER A 175 -17.69 -7.49 -20.64
CA SER A 175 -18.57 -7.47 -21.82
C SER A 175 -17.72 -7.69 -23.07
N THR A 176 -17.87 -8.85 -23.71
CA THR A 176 -17.24 -9.20 -25.00
C THR A 176 -17.59 -8.24 -26.13
#